data_AF-A0A357J337-F1
#
_entry.id   AF-A0A357J337-F1
#
_cell.length_a   1.000
_cell.length_b   1.000
_cell.length_c   1.000
_cell.angle_alpha   90.00
_cell.angle_beta   90.00
_cell.angle_gamma   90.00
#
_symmetry.space_group_name_H-M   'P 1'
#
loop_
_entity.id
_entity.type
_entity.pdbx_description
1 polymer ?
#
loop_
_entity_poly.entity_id
_entity_poly.type
_entity_poly.pdbx_seq_one_letter_code
_entity_poly.pdbx_strand_id
1 'polypeptide(L)'
;LVENGKAVGVRVKNLVPRKDDEPVTEYYAPIVISNAGALTTYNRLLADSVSIPFRKQLSDFYANHPVVASVTLYLGLKEDPRDLGFYGENHWIYSSYDHDANFAAGQNWVGEKKEILGAYLSFPSLKNPEATTHTAEIIGLTDFSSFEKWDGTSWKKRGDDYEQLKEQITQQLLNFIDSHYPGFSATIDYMELSTPLSVKHFTGHPQGSIYGVPSVRERFLSSEAPWCQAKTPVEGLYLTGADVSSPGIAGALMGAMATVGVIPDGLSFIRLLKAANDAVPAGA
;
A
#
# COMPACT_ATOMS: atom_id res chain seq x y z
N LEU A 1 22.47 -8.03 6.03
CA LEU A 1 23.87 -8.45 6.26
C LEU A 1 24.42 -8.91 4.93
N VAL A 2 25.50 -8.31 4.45
CA VAL A 2 26.10 -8.63 3.15
C VAL A 2 27.59 -8.86 3.34
N GLU A 3 28.07 -10.01 2.89
CA GLU A 3 29.47 -10.44 2.97
C GLU A 3 29.95 -10.84 1.58
N ASN A 4 31.08 -10.29 1.12
CA ASN A 4 31.64 -10.57 -0.21
C ASN A 4 30.63 -10.43 -1.37
N GLY A 5 29.69 -9.48 -1.26
CA GLY A 5 28.65 -9.24 -2.28
C GLY A 5 27.42 -10.15 -2.18
N LYS A 6 27.36 -11.05 -1.19
CA LYS A 6 26.24 -11.96 -0.95
C LYS A 6 25.47 -11.59 0.31
N ALA A 7 24.15 -11.54 0.23
CA ALA A 7 23.29 -11.43 1.39
C ALA A 7 23.33 -12.73 2.20
N VAL A 8 23.66 -12.62 3.49
CA VAL A 8 23.82 -13.77 4.41
C VAL A 8 22.82 -13.73 5.57
N GLY A 9 21.93 -12.74 5.58
CA GLY A 9 20.96 -12.56 6.66
C GLY A 9 20.46 -11.13 6.80
N VAL A 10 19.70 -10.90 7.87
CA VAL A 10 19.10 -9.61 8.22
C VAL A 10 19.46 -9.23 9.66
N ARG A 11 19.58 -7.92 9.88
CA ARG A 11 19.74 -7.32 11.20
C ARG A 11 18.46 -6.60 11.54
N VAL A 12 17.84 -6.95 12.66
CA VAL A 12 16.52 -6.46 13.06
C VAL A 12 16.68 -5.64 14.33
N LYS A 13 16.07 -4.44 14.36
CA LYS A 13 15.99 -3.62 15.56
C LYS A 13 14.65 -3.87 16.25
N ASN A 14 14.66 -4.20 17.54
CA ASN A 14 13.44 -4.33 18.32
C ASN A 14 12.92 -2.93 18.68
N LEU A 15 11.74 -2.58 18.19
CA LEU A 15 11.11 -1.27 18.45
C LEU A 15 10.30 -1.25 19.76
N VAL A 16 9.99 -2.41 20.32
CA VAL A 16 9.26 -2.57 21.60
C VAL A 16 9.95 -3.65 22.44
N PRO A 17 11.20 -3.39 22.91
CA PRO A 17 11.96 -4.39 23.64
C PRO A 17 11.33 -4.71 25.00
N ARG A 18 11.28 -5.99 25.34
CA ARG A 18 11.08 -6.45 26.73
C ARG A 18 12.39 -6.27 27.51
N LYS A 19 12.30 -6.38 28.84
CA LYS A 19 13.40 -6.07 29.77
C LYS A 19 14.73 -6.79 29.45
N ASP A 20 14.65 -7.96 28.83
CA ASP A 20 15.79 -8.82 28.52
C ASP A 20 16.03 -8.99 27.00
N ASP A 21 15.27 -8.26 26.16
CA ASP A 21 15.44 -8.35 24.71
C ASP A 21 16.71 -7.61 24.28
N GLU A 22 17.49 -8.24 23.40
CA GLU A 22 18.56 -7.53 22.72
C GLU A 22 17.96 -6.40 21.85
N PRO A 23 18.56 -5.19 21.86
CA PRO A 23 18.06 -4.06 21.08
C PRO A 23 18.15 -4.32 19.57
N VAL A 24 19.07 -5.18 19.18
CA VAL A 24 19.34 -5.59 17.80
C VAL A 24 19.64 -7.08 17.80
N THR A 25 19.00 -7.82 16.90
CA THR A 25 19.24 -9.25 16.69
C THR A 25 19.58 -9.52 15.23
N GLU A 26 20.44 -10.50 15.00
CA GLU A 26 20.84 -10.93 13.66
C GLU A 26 20.27 -12.32 13.35
N TYR A 27 19.70 -12.45 12.16
CA TYR A 27 19.17 -13.71 11.64
C TYR A 27 19.90 -14.05 10.36
N TYR A 28 20.50 -15.23 10.32
CA TYR A 28 21.32 -15.69 9.19
C TYR A 28 20.52 -16.63 8.30
N ALA A 29 20.62 -16.43 6.98
CA ALA A 29 19.97 -17.26 5.98
C ALA A 29 20.73 -17.17 4.64
N PRO A 30 20.83 -18.28 3.88
CA PRO A 30 21.48 -18.26 2.56
C PRO A 30 20.64 -17.54 1.49
N ILE A 31 19.34 -17.37 1.76
CA ILE A 31 18.36 -16.70 0.91
C ILE A 31 17.60 -15.69 1.76
N VAL A 32 17.56 -14.45 1.32
CA VAL A 32 16.77 -13.36 1.91
C VAL A 32 15.79 -12.88 0.84
N ILE A 33 14.49 -12.94 1.15
CA ILE A 33 13.44 -12.42 0.28
C ILE A 33 12.89 -11.13 0.90
N SER A 34 13.09 -10.01 0.22
CA SER A 34 12.58 -8.71 0.66
C SER A 34 11.21 -8.42 0.04
N ASN A 35 10.23 -8.22 0.92
CA ASN A 35 8.92 -7.66 0.57
C ASN A 35 8.76 -6.22 1.09
N ALA A 36 9.86 -5.53 1.42
CA ALA A 36 9.83 -4.17 1.97
C ALA A 36 9.64 -3.08 0.90
N GLY A 37 9.57 -3.46 -0.37
CA GLY A 37 9.58 -2.59 -1.54
C GLY A 37 11.00 -2.27 -2.04
N ALA A 38 11.11 -1.92 -3.32
CA ALA A 38 12.38 -1.69 -4.02
C ALA A 38 13.17 -0.55 -3.38
N LEU A 39 12.56 0.64 -3.23
CA LEU A 39 13.22 1.81 -2.66
C LEU A 39 13.73 1.53 -1.23
N THR A 40 12.90 0.92 -0.39
CA THR A 40 13.29 0.56 0.98
C THR A 40 14.43 -0.45 0.98
N THR A 41 14.34 -1.50 0.17
CA THR A 41 15.36 -2.56 0.10
C THR A 41 16.71 -1.99 -0.33
N TYR A 42 16.74 -1.30 -1.46
CA TYR A 42 17.98 -0.87 -2.07
C TYR A 42 18.56 0.38 -1.41
N ASN A 43 17.74 1.36 -1.02
CA ASN A 43 18.25 2.66 -0.60
C ASN A 43 18.23 2.85 0.93
N ARG A 44 17.51 2.01 1.68
CA ARG A 44 17.39 2.15 3.14
C ARG A 44 17.94 0.95 3.91
N LEU A 45 17.68 -0.28 3.47
CA LEU A 45 18.09 -1.48 4.19
C LEU A 45 19.50 -1.95 3.82
N LEU A 46 19.88 -1.85 2.54
CA LEU A 46 21.25 -2.13 2.10
C LEU A 46 22.15 -0.93 2.37
N ALA A 47 23.26 -1.18 3.07
CA ALA A 47 24.30 -0.18 3.31
C ALA A 47 24.83 0.41 1.99
N ASP A 48 25.26 1.67 2.03
CA ASP A 48 25.77 2.38 0.84
C ASP A 48 27.04 1.77 0.27
N SER A 49 27.79 1.00 1.06
CA SER A 49 28.94 0.22 0.60
C SER A 49 28.57 -0.96 -0.31
N VAL A 50 27.30 -1.39 -0.32
CA VAL A 50 26.81 -2.44 -1.23
C VAL A 50 26.52 -1.81 -2.59
N SER A 51 27.29 -2.21 -3.59
CA SER A 51 27.15 -1.73 -4.97
C SER A 51 25.81 -2.15 -5.58
N ILE A 52 24.95 -1.17 -5.86
CA ILE A 52 23.67 -1.34 -6.55
C ILE A 52 23.67 -0.41 -7.77
N PRO A 53 23.80 -0.93 -9.00
CA PRO A 53 24.03 -0.12 -10.20
C PRO A 53 22.97 0.95 -10.46
N PHE A 54 21.73 0.69 -10.08
CA PHE A 54 20.58 1.56 -10.33
C PHE A 54 20.13 2.38 -9.11
N ARG A 55 20.89 2.39 -8.00
CA ARG A 55 20.47 3.04 -6.74
C ARG A 55 20.07 4.51 -6.94
N LYS A 56 20.86 5.26 -7.72
CA LYS A 56 20.57 6.66 -8.06
C LYS A 56 19.36 6.78 -8.99
N GLN A 57 19.29 5.96 -10.04
CA GLN A 57 18.17 5.95 -10.98
C GLN A 57 16.85 5.68 -10.28
N LEU A 58 16.84 4.78 -9.29
CA LEU A 58 15.68 4.51 -8.45
C LEU A 58 15.28 5.74 -7.61
N SER A 59 16.22 6.43 -6.98
CA SER A 59 15.92 7.69 -6.27
C SER A 59 15.36 8.76 -7.22
N ASP A 60 16.00 8.93 -8.38
CA ASP A 60 15.59 9.91 -9.39
C ASP A 60 14.18 9.56 -9.94
N PHE A 61 13.88 8.28 -10.12
CA PHE A 61 12.56 7.81 -10.55
C PHE A 61 11.47 8.21 -9.55
N TYR A 62 11.67 7.98 -8.25
CA TYR A 62 10.70 8.41 -7.24
C TYR A 62 10.60 9.94 -7.10
N ALA A 63 11.68 10.67 -7.39
CA ALA A 63 11.65 12.13 -7.40
C ALA A 63 10.87 12.70 -8.60
N ASN A 64 10.95 12.04 -9.76
CA ASN A 64 10.29 12.46 -10.99
C ASN A 64 8.86 11.92 -11.13
N HIS A 65 8.53 10.85 -10.41
CA HIS A 65 7.21 10.23 -10.42
C HIS A 65 6.66 10.19 -9.00
N PRO A 66 5.87 11.19 -8.59
CA PRO A 66 5.23 11.21 -7.28
C PRO A 66 4.42 9.94 -7.03
N VAL A 67 4.56 9.38 -5.83
CA VAL A 67 3.75 8.24 -5.43
C VAL A 67 2.31 8.66 -5.14
N VAL A 68 1.38 7.76 -5.43
CA VAL A 68 -0.02 7.92 -5.02
C VAL A 68 -0.17 7.43 -3.58
N ALA A 69 -0.72 8.29 -2.74
CA ALA A 69 -1.13 7.97 -1.38
C ALA A 69 -2.66 7.94 -1.29
N SER A 70 -3.18 7.65 -0.11
CA SER A 70 -4.62 7.64 0.11
C SER A 70 -4.98 8.05 1.53
N VAL A 71 -6.20 8.57 1.65
CA VAL A 71 -6.94 8.57 2.91
C VAL A 71 -8.00 7.47 2.82
N THR A 72 -8.23 6.79 3.94
CA THR A 72 -9.30 5.79 4.03
C THR A 72 -10.14 6.08 5.25
N LEU A 73 -11.43 6.35 5.01
CA LEU A 73 -12.45 6.52 6.04
C LEU A 73 -13.14 5.17 6.26
N TYR A 74 -12.93 4.61 7.44
CA TYR A 74 -13.57 3.37 7.87
C TYR A 74 -14.87 3.71 8.59
N LEU A 75 -15.94 3.01 8.25
CA LEU A 75 -17.30 3.30 8.72
C LEU A 75 -17.95 2.06 9.36
N GLY A 76 -18.52 2.26 10.54
CA GLY A 76 -19.53 1.37 11.11
C GLY A 76 -20.91 1.95 10.81
N LEU A 77 -21.83 1.13 10.30
CA LEU A 77 -23.18 1.53 9.94
C LEU A 77 -24.19 0.96 10.95
N LYS A 78 -25.16 1.78 11.35
CA LYS A 78 -26.30 1.37 12.21
C LYS A 78 -27.49 0.84 11.43
N GLU A 79 -27.52 1.05 10.12
CA GLU A 79 -28.57 0.59 9.21
C GLU A 79 -28.00 -0.42 8.20
N ASP A 80 -28.84 -1.28 7.62
CA ASP A 80 -28.40 -2.19 6.56
C ASP A 80 -28.20 -1.37 5.27
N PRO A 81 -26.98 -1.31 4.70
CA PRO A 81 -26.73 -0.57 3.46
C PRO A 81 -27.57 -1.06 2.26
N ARG A 82 -28.16 -2.26 2.33
CA ARG A 82 -29.16 -2.72 1.34
C ARG A 82 -30.39 -1.83 1.25
N ASP A 83 -30.75 -1.15 2.33
CA ASP A 83 -31.89 -0.20 2.34
C ASP A 83 -31.62 1.02 1.44
N LEU A 84 -30.34 1.34 1.19
CA LEU A 84 -29.90 2.35 0.22
C LEU A 84 -29.56 1.77 -1.16
N GLY A 85 -29.79 0.46 -1.37
CA GLY A 85 -29.59 -0.21 -2.65
C GLY A 85 -28.18 -0.77 -2.88
N PHE A 86 -27.37 -0.93 -1.84
CA PHE A 86 -26.04 -1.54 -1.94
C PHE A 86 -26.08 -3.06 -1.71
N TYR A 87 -25.38 -3.83 -2.56
CA TYR A 87 -25.40 -5.31 -2.51
C TYR A 87 -23.99 -5.93 -2.45
N GLY A 88 -22.98 -5.15 -2.07
CA GLY A 88 -21.60 -5.61 -1.90
C GLY A 88 -20.68 -5.34 -3.11
N GLU A 89 -21.20 -4.66 -4.13
CA GLU A 89 -20.42 -4.13 -5.24
C GLU A 89 -19.46 -3.01 -4.80
N ASN A 90 -18.46 -2.75 -5.66
CA ASN A 90 -17.53 -1.66 -5.50
C ASN A 90 -17.98 -0.47 -6.34
N HIS A 91 -18.09 0.69 -5.72
CA HIS A 91 -18.46 1.93 -6.41
C HIS A 91 -17.22 2.78 -6.64
N TRP A 92 -16.95 3.06 -7.92
CA TRP A 92 -15.93 4.02 -8.34
C TRP A 92 -16.64 5.29 -8.78
N ILE A 93 -16.60 6.30 -7.93
CA ILE A 93 -17.38 7.51 -8.06
C ILE A 93 -16.43 8.61 -8.52
N TYR A 94 -16.78 9.33 -9.57
CA TYR A 94 -15.99 10.42 -10.13
C TYR A 94 -16.88 11.65 -10.33
N SER A 95 -16.29 12.84 -10.22
CA SER A 95 -17.00 14.11 -10.44
C SER A 95 -17.42 14.31 -11.90
N SER A 96 -16.76 13.63 -12.84
CA SER A 96 -17.08 13.67 -14.27
C SER A 96 -16.71 12.36 -14.98
N TYR A 97 -17.29 12.15 -16.17
CA TYR A 97 -16.91 11.05 -17.09
C TYR A 97 -15.60 11.31 -17.85
N ASP A 98 -15.05 12.52 -17.76
CA ASP A 98 -13.75 12.84 -18.35
C ASP A 98 -12.64 12.46 -17.37
N HIS A 99 -12.27 11.18 -17.39
CA HIS A 99 -11.26 10.64 -16.47
C HIS A 99 -9.87 11.24 -16.69
N ASP A 100 -9.55 11.65 -17.93
CA ASP A 100 -8.27 12.30 -18.23
C ASP A 100 -8.22 13.69 -17.59
N ALA A 101 -9.30 14.46 -17.69
CA ALA A 101 -9.42 15.74 -16.99
C ALA A 101 -9.38 15.58 -15.46
N ASN A 102 -10.08 14.58 -14.91
CA ASN A 102 -10.05 14.29 -13.47
C ASN A 102 -8.62 13.94 -13.01
N PHE A 103 -7.88 13.16 -13.80
CA PHE A 103 -6.49 12.81 -13.47
C PHE A 103 -5.56 14.02 -13.61
N ALA A 104 -5.71 14.83 -14.66
CA ALA A 104 -4.90 16.02 -14.91
C ALA A 104 -5.11 17.13 -13.88
N ALA A 105 -6.33 17.27 -13.34
CA ALA A 105 -6.62 18.18 -12.23
C ALA A 105 -5.93 17.76 -10.92
N GLY A 106 -5.42 16.52 -10.86
CA GLY A 106 -4.54 16.04 -9.80
C GLY A 106 -5.27 15.54 -8.56
N GLN A 107 -4.50 15.01 -7.62
CA GLN A 107 -5.03 14.38 -6.40
C GLN A 107 -4.84 15.24 -5.15
N ASN A 108 -4.41 16.49 -5.30
CA ASN A 108 -4.23 17.42 -4.20
C ASN A 108 -5.56 18.09 -3.86
N TRP A 109 -6.54 17.33 -3.38
CA TRP A 109 -7.84 17.86 -2.91
C TRP A 109 -7.87 18.06 -1.39
N VAL A 110 -6.93 17.47 -0.65
CA VAL A 110 -6.82 17.65 0.81
C VAL A 110 -6.34 19.06 1.14
N GLY A 111 -7.20 19.84 1.79
CA GLY A 111 -6.94 21.23 2.19
C GLY A 111 -8.18 22.10 1.99
N GLU A 112 -8.04 23.42 2.13
CA GLU A 112 -9.18 24.33 2.00
C GLU A 112 -9.65 24.47 0.53
N LYS A 113 -10.94 24.16 0.31
CA LYS A 113 -11.73 24.48 -0.91
C LYS A 113 -11.32 23.77 -2.20
N LYS A 114 -10.84 22.54 -2.11
CA LYS A 114 -10.60 21.71 -3.30
C LYS A 114 -11.60 20.56 -3.35
N GLU A 115 -12.02 20.20 -4.56
CA GLU A 115 -13.06 19.20 -4.77
C GLU A 115 -12.46 17.80 -4.89
N ILE A 116 -13.14 16.82 -4.31
CA ILE A 116 -12.82 15.40 -4.54
C ILE A 116 -13.22 15.06 -5.98
N LEU A 117 -12.25 14.60 -6.76
CA LEU A 117 -12.47 14.24 -8.16
C LEU A 117 -12.84 12.76 -8.35
N GLY A 118 -12.57 11.95 -7.33
CA GLY A 118 -13.11 10.61 -7.26
C GLY A 118 -12.83 9.92 -5.94
N ALA A 119 -13.70 8.99 -5.58
CA ALA A 119 -13.60 8.16 -4.41
C ALA A 119 -14.05 6.73 -4.73
N TYR A 120 -13.49 5.79 -4.01
CA TYR A 120 -13.92 4.40 -4.00
C TYR A 120 -14.76 4.14 -2.75
N LEU A 121 -15.97 3.60 -2.92
CA LEU A 121 -16.87 3.19 -1.84
C LEU A 121 -17.08 1.68 -1.91
N SER A 122 -16.94 1.02 -0.75
CA SER A 122 -16.98 -0.44 -0.63
C SER A 122 -17.67 -0.85 0.67
N PHE A 123 -18.31 -2.02 0.66
CA PHE A 123 -19.04 -2.58 1.81
C PHE A 123 -18.48 -3.96 2.19
N PRO A 124 -17.36 -4.04 2.95
CA PRO A 124 -16.73 -5.31 3.29
C PRO A 124 -17.68 -6.29 3.98
N SER A 125 -18.54 -5.80 4.87
CA SER A 125 -19.58 -6.61 5.55
C SER A 125 -20.51 -7.34 4.58
N LEU A 126 -20.92 -6.72 3.47
CA LEU A 126 -21.81 -7.35 2.49
C LEU A 126 -21.13 -8.45 1.68
N LYS A 127 -19.79 -8.47 1.64
CA LYS A 127 -18.98 -9.49 0.96
C LYS A 127 -18.60 -10.65 1.88
N ASN A 128 -18.93 -10.55 3.17
CA ASN A 128 -18.66 -11.58 4.16
C ASN A 128 -19.98 -12.17 4.68
N PRO A 129 -20.34 -13.41 4.30
CA PRO A 129 -21.57 -14.07 4.78
C PRO A 129 -21.65 -14.21 6.30
N GLU A 130 -20.52 -14.16 7.02
CA GLU A 130 -20.46 -14.27 8.48
C GLU A 130 -20.60 -12.93 9.20
N ALA A 131 -20.67 -11.81 8.48
CA ALA A 131 -20.78 -10.49 9.10
C ALA A 131 -22.15 -10.31 9.79
N THR A 132 -22.13 -9.95 11.08
CA THR A 132 -23.33 -9.64 11.86
C THR A 132 -23.59 -8.14 12.01
N THR A 133 -22.66 -7.31 11.53
CA THR A 133 -22.74 -5.85 11.56
C THR A 133 -22.35 -5.27 10.21
N HIS A 134 -22.77 -4.04 9.94
CA HIS A 134 -22.57 -3.39 8.67
C HIS A 134 -21.37 -2.44 8.70
N THR A 135 -20.50 -2.57 7.70
CA THR A 135 -19.30 -1.76 7.53
C THR A 135 -19.19 -1.26 6.10
N ALA A 136 -18.64 -0.06 5.97
CA ALA A 136 -18.26 0.53 4.71
C ALA A 136 -16.86 1.15 4.81
N GLU A 137 -16.23 1.38 3.66
CA GLU A 137 -14.97 2.11 3.54
C GLU A 137 -15.06 3.08 2.38
N ILE A 138 -14.52 4.29 2.57
CA ILE A 138 -14.34 5.27 1.51
C ILE A 138 -12.84 5.53 1.35
N ILE A 139 -12.31 5.32 0.15
CA ILE A 139 -10.91 5.62 -0.18
C ILE A 139 -10.87 6.82 -1.12
N GLY A 140 -10.19 7.87 -0.69
CA GLY A 140 -9.85 9.02 -1.52
C GLY A 140 -8.36 9.01 -1.84
N LEU A 141 -8.00 9.00 -3.12
CA LEU A 141 -6.60 9.10 -3.53
C LEU A 141 -6.09 10.52 -3.33
N THR A 142 -4.89 10.66 -2.81
CA THR A 142 -4.25 11.96 -2.50
C THR A 142 -2.74 11.86 -2.66
N ASP A 143 -2.04 12.98 -2.51
CA ASP A 143 -0.60 13.01 -2.29
C ASP A 143 -0.23 13.12 -0.80
N PHE A 144 1.08 13.07 -0.51
CA PHE A 144 1.63 13.19 0.84
C PHE A 144 1.81 14.64 1.30
N SER A 145 1.78 15.62 0.38
CA SER A 145 2.20 17.00 0.65
C SER A 145 1.39 17.66 1.75
N SER A 146 0.07 17.46 1.76
CA SER A 146 -0.83 17.97 2.79
C SER A 146 -0.60 17.37 4.18
N PHE A 147 0.24 16.33 4.31
CA PHE A 147 0.54 15.65 5.56
C PHE A 147 2.00 15.81 6.02
N GLU A 148 2.86 16.44 5.21
CA GLU A 148 4.31 16.56 5.48
C GLU A 148 4.61 17.22 6.82
N LYS A 149 3.78 18.18 7.23
CA LYS A 149 3.91 18.89 8.53
C LYS A 149 4.00 17.94 9.72
N TRP A 150 3.33 16.78 9.65
CA TRP A 150 3.32 15.80 10.74
C TRP A 150 4.20 14.58 10.45
N ASP A 151 5.05 14.63 9.43
CA ASP A 151 6.01 13.56 9.20
C ASP A 151 7.01 13.43 10.38
N GLY A 152 7.30 12.20 10.78
CA GLY A 152 8.13 11.91 11.97
C GLY A 152 7.44 12.08 13.32
N THR A 153 6.19 12.57 13.36
CA THR A 153 5.41 12.59 14.61
C THR A 153 4.95 11.20 15.03
N SER A 154 4.71 11.01 16.33
CA SER A 154 4.27 9.72 16.88
C SER A 154 2.79 9.45 16.59
N TRP A 155 2.45 8.17 16.37
CA TRP A 155 1.06 7.75 16.23
C TRP A 155 0.23 8.15 17.47
N LYS A 156 -0.99 8.64 17.22
CA LYS A 156 -1.91 9.23 18.22
C LYS A 156 -1.36 10.47 18.97
N LYS A 157 -0.28 11.09 18.50
CA LYS A 157 0.33 12.28 19.13
C LYS A 157 0.74 13.32 18.09
N ARG A 158 -0.22 13.76 17.26
CA ARG A 158 0.01 14.69 16.14
C ARG A 158 -0.56 16.10 16.36
N GLY A 159 -1.31 16.30 17.45
CA GLY A 159 -1.88 17.60 17.81
C GLY A 159 -3.28 17.81 17.24
N ASP A 160 -3.94 18.84 17.76
CA ASP A 160 -5.35 19.15 17.45
C ASP A 160 -5.53 19.62 16.00
N ASP A 161 -4.50 20.22 15.41
CA ASP A 161 -4.52 20.66 14.01
C ASP A 161 -4.59 19.48 13.02
N TYR A 162 -3.95 18.36 13.34
CA TYR A 162 -4.07 17.11 12.57
C TYR A 162 -5.47 16.50 12.69
N GLU A 163 -6.05 16.50 13.89
CA GLU A 163 -7.41 15.97 14.09
C GLU A 163 -8.45 16.87 13.41
N GLN A 164 -8.26 18.19 13.40
CA GLN A 164 -9.09 19.12 12.62
C GLN A 164 -8.98 18.85 11.11
N LEU A 165 -7.78 18.61 10.58
CA LEU A 165 -7.60 18.23 9.17
C LEU A 165 -8.33 16.91 8.87
N LYS A 166 -8.24 15.92 9.75
CA LYS A 166 -8.97 14.65 9.58
C LYS A 166 -10.48 14.83 9.59
N GLU A 167 -11.01 15.69 10.45
CA GLU A 167 -12.43 16.01 10.48
C GLU A 167 -12.87 16.68 9.17
N GLN A 168 -12.08 17.64 8.67
CA GLN A 168 -12.33 18.30 7.38
C GLN A 168 -12.35 17.30 6.22
N ILE A 169 -11.37 16.40 6.15
CA ILE A 169 -11.31 15.35 5.13
C ILE A 169 -12.52 14.41 5.23
N THR A 170 -12.89 14.02 6.45
CA THR A 170 -14.04 13.16 6.72
C THR A 170 -15.31 13.80 6.17
N GLN A 171 -15.58 15.06 6.51
CA GLN A 171 -16.77 15.75 6.03
C GLN A 171 -16.77 15.94 4.52
N GLN A 172 -15.61 16.20 3.90
CA GLN A 172 -15.50 16.29 2.43
C GLN A 172 -15.87 14.97 1.76
N LEU A 173 -15.34 13.83 2.26
CA LEU A 173 -15.66 12.51 1.72
C LEU A 173 -17.14 12.18 1.88
N LEU A 174 -17.73 12.46 3.06
CA LEU A 174 -19.15 12.22 3.29
C LEU A 174 -20.04 13.07 2.38
N ASN A 175 -19.74 14.36 2.24
CA ASN A 175 -20.48 15.26 1.34
C ASN A 175 -20.38 14.79 -0.11
N PHE A 176 -19.19 14.31 -0.52
CA PHE A 176 -19.00 13.77 -1.86
C PHE A 176 -19.88 12.53 -2.07
N ILE A 177 -19.84 11.55 -1.15
CA ILE A 177 -20.67 10.35 -1.25
C ILE A 177 -22.17 10.68 -1.20
N ASP A 178 -22.62 11.54 -0.29
CA ASP A 178 -24.02 11.93 -0.17
C ASP A 178 -24.55 12.64 -1.42
N SER A 179 -23.71 13.35 -2.17
CA SER A 179 -24.13 13.96 -3.43
C SER A 179 -24.49 12.94 -4.51
N HIS A 180 -23.95 11.72 -4.41
CA HIS A 180 -24.24 10.59 -5.30
C HIS A 180 -25.23 9.59 -4.68
N TYR A 181 -25.22 9.42 -3.36
CA TYR A 181 -26.07 8.50 -2.60
C TYR A 181 -26.73 9.24 -1.42
N PRO A 182 -27.78 10.04 -1.69
CA PRO A 182 -28.41 10.85 -0.65
C PRO A 182 -28.88 10.03 0.55
N GLY A 183 -28.49 10.47 1.75
CA GLY A 183 -28.83 9.81 3.01
C GLY A 183 -27.80 8.78 3.48
N PHE A 184 -26.73 8.52 2.72
CA PHE A 184 -25.66 7.61 3.14
C PHE A 184 -25.07 7.99 4.49
N SER A 185 -24.70 9.26 4.69
CA SER A 185 -24.09 9.72 5.95
C SER A 185 -24.99 9.52 7.18
N ALA A 186 -26.31 9.53 7.00
CA ALA A 186 -27.27 9.32 8.09
C ALA A 186 -27.22 7.89 8.66
N THR A 187 -26.78 6.92 7.86
CA THR A 187 -26.67 5.49 8.25
C THR A 187 -25.46 5.20 9.13
N ILE A 188 -24.54 6.16 9.28
CA ILE A 188 -23.26 5.96 9.95
C ILE A 188 -23.45 6.05 11.48
N ASP A 189 -22.73 5.18 12.20
CA ASP A 189 -22.66 5.14 13.67
C ASP A 189 -21.23 5.40 14.17
N TYR A 190 -20.22 4.95 13.41
CA TYR A 190 -18.81 5.09 13.77
C TYR A 190 -17.96 5.48 12.57
N MET A 191 -16.94 6.30 12.80
CA MET A 191 -16.00 6.76 11.78
C MET A 191 -14.57 6.80 12.31
N GLU A 192 -13.63 6.31 11.51
CA GLU A 192 -12.20 6.50 11.73
C GLU A 192 -11.48 6.78 10.42
N LEU A 193 -10.79 7.91 10.34
CA LEU A 193 -9.99 8.27 9.17
C LEU A 193 -8.52 7.87 9.37
N SER A 194 -7.99 7.09 8.43
CA SER A 194 -6.55 6.91 8.26
C SER A 194 -6.00 7.82 7.15
N THR A 195 -4.74 8.20 7.29
CA THR A 195 -4.06 9.10 6.34
C THR A 195 -2.77 8.45 5.83
N PRO A 196 -2.06 9.06 4.86
CA PRO A 196 -0.76 8.56 4.39
C PRO A 196 0.26 8.35 5.52
N LEU A 197 0.17 9.13 6.61
CA LEU A 197 1.00 8.95 7.80
C LEU A 197 0.71 7.62 8.54
N SER A 198 -0.55 7.17 8.52
CA SER A 198 -0.93 5.84 9.05
C SER A 198 -0.29 4.74 8.22
N VAL A 199 -0.42 4.80 6.89
CA VAL A 199 0.18 3.82 5.96
C VAL A 199 1.70 3.77 6.16
N LYS A 200 2.37 4.93 6.15
CA LYS A 200 3.80 5.06 6.39
C LYS A 200 4.22 4.45 7.74
N HIS A 201 3.45 4.70 8.80
CA HIS A 201 3.75 4.19 10.14
C HIS A 201 3.62 2.66 10.23
N PHE A 202 2.51 2.09 9.75
CA PHE A 202 2.21 0.66 9.95
C PHE A 202 2.90 -0.26 8.95
N THR A 203 3.14 0.22 7.72
CA THR A 203 3.67 -0.63 6.64
C THR A 203 5.07 -0.24 6.19
N GLY A 204 5.55 0.95 6.59
CA GLY A 204 6.86 1.45 6.19
C GLY A 204 6.92 1.96 4.74
N HIS A 205 5.80 2.03 4.02
CA HIS A 205 5.78 2.52 2.64
C HIS A 205 6.20 3.99 2.57
N PRO A 206 7.14 4.36 1.68
CA PRO A 206 7.56 5.74 1.47
C PRO A 206 6.37 6.65 1.20
N GLN A 207 6.31 7.79 1.88
CA GLN A 207 5.24 8.79 1.74
C GLN A 207 3.81 8.22 1.88
N GLY A 208 3.65 7.06 2.53
CA GLY A 208 2.35 6.42 2.69
C GLY A 208 1.75 5.91 1.37
N SER A 209 2.59 5.54 0.41
CA SER A 209 2.12 5.05 -0.89
C SER A 209 1.23 3.81 -0.74
N ILE A 210 0.09 3.81 -1.44
CA ILE A 210 -0.86 2.69 -1.41
C ILE A 210 -0.47 1.58 -2.43
N TYR A 211 0.29 1.94 -3.47
CA TYR A 211 0.58 1.06 -4.61
C TYR A 211 2.07 0.79 -4.86
N GLY A 212 2.95 1.15 -3.91
CA GLY A 212 4.39 0.92 -4.03
C GLY A 212 5.03 1.81 -5.10
N VAL A 213 5.76 1.20 -6.04
CA VAL A 213 6.40 1.89 -7.18
C VAL A 213 5.34 2.60 -8.06
N PRO A 214 5.52 3.86 -8.46
CA PRO A 214 4.65 4.54 -9.41
C PRO A 214 4.35 3.73 -10.69
N SER A 215 3.08 3.57 -11.05
CA SER A 215 2.62 2.80 -12.22
C SER A 215 2.72 3.60 -13.52
N VAL A 216 3.93 4.02 -13.87
CA VAL A 216 4.26 4.68 -15.14
C VAL A 216 4.84 3.68 -16.14
N ARG A 217 4.87 4.02 -17.43
CA ARG A 217 5.33 3.12 -18.51
C ARG A 217 6.70 2.51 -18.22
N GLU A 218 7.62 3.36 -17.77
CA GLU A 218 9.01 3.06 -17.47
C GLU A 218 9.15 1.91 -16.44
N ARG A 219 8.24 1.83 -15.46
CA ARG A 219 8.19 0.76 -14.45
C ARG A 219 8.11 -0.63 -15.09
N PHE A 220 7.40 -0.76 -16.21
CA PHE A 220 7.10 -2.05 -16.84
C PHE A 220 8.14 -2.47 -17.88
N LEU A 221 9.18 -1.66 -18.07
CA LEU A 221 10.28 -1.95 -18.98
C LEU A 221 11.52 -2.30 -18.15
N SER A 222 11.97 -3.56 -18.21
CA SER A 222 13.11 -4.04 -17.40
C SER A 222 14.42 -3.29 -17.67
N SER A 223 14.56 -2.71 -18.86
CA SER A 223 15.69 -1.84 -19.23
C SER A 223 15.68 -0.49 -18.53
N GLU A 224 14.52 -0.02 -18.09
CA GLU A 224 14.32 1.30 -17.49
C GLU A 224 14.10 1.22 -15.97
N ALA A 225 13.44 0.16 -15.51
CA ALA A 225 13.21 -0.13 -14.09
C ALA A 225 13.80 -1.49 -13.65
N PRO A 226 15.14 -1.68 -13.72
CA PRO A 226 15.79 -2.92 -13.30
C PRO A 226 15.60 -3.24 -11.81
N TRP A 227 15.18 -2.27 -11.00
CA TRP A 227 14.84 -2.45 -9.58
C TRP A 227 13.52 -3.19 -9.34
N CYS A 228 12.65 -3.34 -10.34
CA CYS A 228 11.38 -4.07 -10.25
C CYS A 228 11.52 -5.56 -10.59
N GLN A 229 12.72 -6.12 -10.51
CA GLN A 229 12.99 -7.53 -10.84
C GLN A 229 13.07 -8.39 -9.59
N ALA A 230 12.56 -9.62 -9.66
CA ALA A 230 12.62 -10.57 -8.55
C ALA A 230 14.06 -10.94 -8.16
N LYS A 231 14.94 -11.10 -9.16
CA LYS A 231 16.37 -11.33 -8.95
C LYS A 231 17.08 -9.99 -8.79
N THR A 232 17.75 -9.79 -7.67
CA THR A 232 18.50 -8.55 -7.40
C THR A 232 19.96 -8.66 -7.84
N PRO A 233 20.71 -7.54 -7.91
CA PRO A 233 22.16 -7.56 -8.13
C PRO A 233 22.98 -8.16 -6.98
N VAL A 234 22.38 -8.39 -5.80
CA VAL A 234 23.06 -8.94 -4.63
C VAL A 234 22.77 -10.43 -4.56
N GLU A 235 23.80 -11.28 -4.60
CA GLU A 235 23.62 -12.73 -4.51
C GLU A 235 22.89 -13.10 -3.20
N GLY A 236 21.94 -14.04 -3.26
CA GLY A 236 21.17 -14.47 -2.09
C GLY A 236 20.08 -13.48 -1.66
N LEU A 237 19.98 -12.29 -2.25
CA LEU A 237 18.87 -11.35 -2.03
C LEU A 237 17.91 -11.35 -3.22
N TYR A 238 16.63 -11.48 -2.91
CA TYR A 238 15.53 -11.49 -3.87
C TYR A 238 14.49 -10.45 -3.47
N LEU A 239 13.81 -9.86 -4.46
CA LEU A 239 12.66 -8.99 -4.26
C LEU A 239 11.38 -9.79 -4.51
N THR A 240 10.29 -9.43 -3.85
CA THR A 240 8.97 -10.02 -4.07
C THR A 240 7.84 -8.99 -3.93
N GLY A 241 6.60 -9.44 -4.09
CA GLY A 241 5.41 -8.61 -3.91
C GLY A 241 5.15 -7.66 -5.08
N ALA A 242 4.35 -6.61 -4.80
CA ALA A 242 3.80 -5.73 -5.82
C ALA A 242 4.87 -5.02 -6.66
N ASP A 243 6.01 -4.67 -6.05
CA ASP A 243 7.10 -3.97 -6.72
C ASP A 243 7.80 -4.82 -7.80
N VAL A 244 7.66 -6.15 -7.76
CA VAL A 244 8.18 -7.05 -8.80
C VAL A 244 7.25 -7.15 -10.00
N SER A 245 5.97 -6.87 -9.83
CA SER A 245 4.96 -7.06 -10.87
C SER A 245 4.08 -5.82 -10.97
N SER A 246 2.88 -5.85 -10.39
CA SER A 246 1.92 -4.76 -10.40
C SER A 246 1.36 -4.49 -9.00
N PRO A 247 0.71 -3.34 -8.77
CA PRO A 247 0.04 -3.06 -7.51
C PRO A 247 -1.10 -4.04 -7.19
N GLY A 248 -1.51 -4.05 -5.92
CA GLY A 248 -2.66 -4.83 -5.45
C GLY A 248 -2.34 -6.30 -5.17
N ILE A 249 -3.34 -7.01 -4.65
CA ILE A 249 -3.19 -8.40 -4.17
C ILE A 249 -2.76 -9.34 -5.30
N ALA A 250 -3.41 -9.25 -6.46
CA ALA A 250 -3.08 -10.08 -7.61
C ALA A 250 -1.65 -9.82 -8.13
N GLY A 251 -1.24 -8.56 -8.20
CA GLY A 251 0.11 -8.18 -8.59
C GLY A 251 1.17 -8.63 -7.59
N ALA A 252 0.88 -8.53 -6.28
CA ALA A 252 1.76 -9.06 -5.24
C ALA A 252 1.91 -10.58 -5.32
N LEU A 253 0.81 -11.31 -5.58
CA LEU A 253 0.84 -12.75 -5.80
C LEU A 253 1.70 -13.12 -7.03
N MET A 254 1.51 -12.40 -8.15
CA MET A 254 2.32 -12.58 -9.35
C MET A 254 3.81 -12.33 -9.08
N GLY A 255 4.12 -11.29 -8.29
CA GLY A 255 5.48 -11.02 -7.83
C GLY A 255 6.06 -12.16 -7.01
N ALA A 256 5.27 -12.74 -6.09
CA ALA A 256 5.67 -13.92 -5.32
C ALA A 256 5.95 -15.15 -6.20
N MET A 257 5.10 -15.41 -7.19
CA MET A 257 5.34 -16.49 -8.15
C MET A 257 6.63 -16.27 -8.95
N ALA A 258 6.89 -15.04 -9.40
CA ALA A 258 8.13 -14.69 -10.09
C ALA A 258 9.35 -14.91 -9.20
N THR A 259 9.30 -14.51 -7.92
CA THR A 259 10.36 -14.73 -6.94
C THR A 259 10.64 -16.21 -6.73
N VAL A 260 9.61 -17.02 -6.46
CA VAL A 260 9.79 -18.46 -6.24
C VAL A 260 10.35 -19.16 -7.48
N GLY A 261 10.06 -18.66 -8.68
CA GLY A 261 10.63 -19.17 -9.93
C GLY A 261 12.14 -18.92 -10.11
N VAL A 262 12.76 -18.00 -9.35
CA VAL A 262 14.16 -17.60 -9.53
C VAL A 262 15.07 -17.83 -8.31
N ILE A 263 14.51 -18.18 -7.15
CA ILE A 263 15.30 -18.56 -5.97
C ILE A 263 15.92 -19.95 -6.14
N PRO A 264 17.07 -20.24 -5.49
CA PRO A 264 17.63 -21.59 -5.43
C PRO A 264 16.62 -22.54 -4.79
N ASP A 265 16.50 -23.75 -5.35
CA ASP A 265 15.52 -24.77 -4.96
C ASP A 265 14.05 -24.32 -5.01
N GLY A 266 13.78 -23.23 -5.74
CA GLY A 266 12.45 -22.72 -6.00
C GLY A 266 11.59 -23.65 -6.84
N LEU A 267 10.32 -23.28 -6.99
CA LEU A 267 9.35 -24.01 -7.79
C LEU A 267 9.24 -23.39 -9.18
N SER A 268 9.33 -24.22 -10.22
CA SER A 268 8.95 -23.78 -11.56
C SER A 268 7.46 -23.43 -11.60
N PHE A 269 7.07 -22.59 -12.55
CA PHE A 269 5.67 -22.18 -12.72
C PHE A 269 4.70 -23.38 -12.78
N ILE A 270 5.05 -24.44 -13.51
CA ILE A 270 4.23 -25.66 -13.60
C ILE A 270 4.12 -26.36 -12.23
N ARG A 271 5.20 -26.41 -11.45
CA ARG A 271 5.18 -27.01 -10.10
C ARG A 271 4.36 -26.18 -9.13
N LEU A 272 4.40 -24.85 -9.25
CA LEU A 272 3.56 -23.93 -8.48
C LEU A 272 2.07 -24.17 -8.74
N LEU A 273 1.66 -24.25 -10.02
CA LEU A 273 0.27 -24.51 -10.38
C LEU A 273 -0.24 -25.84 -9.83
N LYS A 274 0.58 -26.90 -9.91
CA LYS A 274 0.23 -28.21 -9.34
C LYS A 274 0.06 -28.13 -7.82
N ALA A 275 1.02 -27.55 -7.12
CA ALA A 275 0.96 -27.41 -5.67
C ALA A 275 -0.24 -26.57 -5.20
N ALA A 276 -0.60 -25.52 -5.93
CA ALA A 276 -1.78 -24.71 -5.62
C ALA A 276 -3.07 -25.52 -5.77
N ASN A 277 -3.19 -26.33 -6.82
CA ASN A 277 -4.35 -27.19 -7.02
C ASN A 277 -4.50 -28.26 -5.92
N ASP A 278 -3.37 -28.80 -5.44
CA ASP A 278 -3.37 -29.79 -4.34
C ASP A 278 -3.70 -29.16 -2.97
N ALA A 279 -3.50 -27.83 -2.82
CA ALA A 279 -3.76 -27.09 -1.59
C ALA A 279 -5.21 -26.60 -1.44
N VAL A 280 -6.01 -26.63 -2.51
CA VAL A 280 -7.44 -26.32 -2.44
C VAL A 280 -8.17 -27.55 -1.90
N PRO A 281 -8.80 -27.51 -0.71
CA PRO A 281 -9.59 -28.62 -0.21
C PRO A 281 -10.67 -28.99 -1.23
N ALA A 282 -10.87 -30.28 -1.48
CA ALA A 282 -11.98 -30.75 -2.30
C ALA A 282 -13.30 -30.29 -1.67
N GLY A 283 -13.94 -29.27 -2.26
CA GLY A 283 -15.23 -28.72 -1.80
C GLY A 283 -15.24 -27.22 -1.46
N ALA A 284 -14.19 -26.46 -1.75
CA ALA A 284 -14.23 -25.00 -1.79
C ALA A 284 -14.80 -24.48 -3.13
#